data_AF-A0A661DIV8-F1
#
_entry.id   AF-A0A661DIV8-F1
#
_cell.length_a   1.000
_cell.length_b   1.000
_cell.length_c   1.000
_cell.angle_alpha   90.00
_cell.angle_beta   90.00
_cell.angle_gamma   90.00
#
_symmetry.space_group_name_H-M   'P 1'
#
loop_
_entity.id
_entity.type
_entity.pdbx_description
1 polymer ?
#
loop_
_entity_poly.entity_id
_entity_poly.type
_entity_poly.pdbx_seq_one_letter_code
_entity_poly.pdbx_strand_id
1 'polypeptide(L)'
;VLGKIEESDGEDIKFGLTVIDISGKEWLDKTFKHEVEESFYSNNRNSGKDPYDPVFKEAADKIIDALKKRSPSELDDLKYIADLRFGASFNDVAFMEHMNTKGKHIKLVSKPSDTDPLFQRVKAIRVREQLFADNLQQNYASFSQNMEVSYLAWQEASFNEKQLRFEAKKESIYKTVGGVLLIALAIAAGASGDSNDSNIALDTAAIMGTVGGALLIADGYKSRKEAKLHQDAINELGESINLELEPQVITYEDETVELTGNIQQQFVQWREFLKRIYEQESTPSMEL
;
A
#
# COMPACT_ATOMS: atom_id res chain seq x y z
N VAL A 1 7.10 -2.10 10.21
CA VAL A 1 7.68 -2.41 8.88
C VAL A 1 7.62 -1.15 8.06
N LEU A 2 8.68 -0.81 7.36
CA LEU A 2 8.77 0.37 6.50
C LEU A 2 9.04 -0.10 5.08
N GLY A 3 8.31 0.45 4.11
CA GLY A 3 8.44 0.10 2.70
C GLY A 3 8.52 1.35 1.84
N LYS A 4 9.31 1.29 0.77
CA LYS A 4 9.39 2.35 -0.24
C LYS A 4 9.49 1.75 -1.63
N ILE A 5 8.53 2.05 -2.49
CA ILE A 5 8.60 1.74 -3.91
C ILE A 5 9.65 2.63 -4.55
N GLU A 6 10.62 2.02 -5.23
CA GLU A 6 11.67 2.69 -5.99
C GLU A 6 11.39 2.68 -7.49
N GLU A 7 10.75 1.62 -7.98
CA GLU A 7 10.39 1.40 -9.38
C GLU A 7 9.10 0.58 -9.44
N SER A 8 8.20 0.95 -10.34
CA SER A 8 6.97 0.22 -10.66
C SER A 8 6.47 0.73 -12.00
N ASP A 9 6.65 -0.05 -13.07
CA ASP A 9 6.35 0.42 -14.44
C ASP A 9 5.61 -0.60 -15.33
N GLY A 10 5.04 -1.63 -14.73
CA GLY A 10 4.29 -2.72 -15.37
C GLY A 10 5.17 -3.92 -15.73
N GLU A 11 6.45 -3.70 -16.00
CA GLU A 11 7.43 -4.76 -16.27
C GLU A 11 8.37 -4.96 -15.10
N ASP A 12 8.89 -3.88 -14.52
CA ASP A 12 9.81 -3.93 -13.39
C ASP A 12 9.14 -3.38 -12.13
N ILE A 13 9.33 -4.10 -11.02
CA ILE A 13 9.06 -3.60 -9.68
C ILE A 13 10.30 -3.71 -8.80
N LYS A 14 10.60 -2.63 -8.08
CA LYS A 14 11.67 -2.57 -7.08
C LYS A 14 11.20 -1.79 -5.86
N PHE A 15 11.41 -2.35 -4.68
CA PHE A 15 11.13 -1.66 -3.43
C PHE A 15 12.12 -2.02 -2.33
N GLY A 16 12.40 -1.04 -1.47
CA GLY A 16 13.10 -1.24 -0.21
C GLY A 16 12.13 -1.65 0.89
N LEU A 17 12.55 -2.57 1.76
CA LEU A 17 11.79 -3.03 2.92
C LEU A 17 12.71 -3.11 4.14
N THR A 18 12.33 -2.40 5.19
CA THR A 18 13.03 -2.41 6.48
C THR A 18 12.08 -2.88 7.58
N VAL A 19 12.49 -3.90 8.35
CA VAL A 19 11.77 -4.43 9.51
C VAL A 19 12.55 -4.04 10.76
N ILE A 20 11.91 -3.29 11.64
CA ILE A 20 12.48 -2.81 12.90
C ILE A 20 11.56 -3.27 14.02
N ASP A 21 12.12 -3.85 15.07
CA ASP A 21 11.36 -4.22 16.26
C ASP A 21 11.08 -3.04 17.18
N ILE A 22 10.27 -3.28 18.21
CA ILE A 22 9.88 -2.25 19.17
C ILE A 22 11.02 -1.77 20.08
N SER A 23 12.18 -2.43 20.08
CA SER A 23 13.38 -1.93 20.75
C SER A 23 14.17 -0.94 19.88
N GLY A 24 13.80 -0.82 18.60
CA GLY A 24 14.51 -0.05 17.59
C GLY A 24 15.60 -0.85 16.87
N LYS A 25 15.68 -2.17 17.10
CA LYS A 25 16.66 -3.03 16.42
C LYS A 25 16.10 -3.47 15.08
N GLU A 26 16.92 -3.32 14.06
CA GLU A 26 16.62 -3.77 12.70
C GLU A 26 16.78 -5.30 12.58
N TRP A 27 15.79 -5.94 11.96
CA TRP A 27 15.77 -7.37 11.69
C TRP A 27 16.03 -7.70 10.23
N LEU A 28 15.66 -6.78 9.34
CA LEU A 28 15.77 -6.92 7.89
C LEU A 28 15.88 -5.53 7.30
N ASP A 29 16.83 -5.32 6.40
CA ASP A 29 16.86 -4.20 5.47
C ASP A 29 17.26 -4.76 4.11
N LYS A 30 16.30 -4.83 3.19
CA LYS A 30 16.49 -5.50 1.90
C LYS A 30 15.70 -4.82 0.81
N THR A 31 16.33 -4.72 -0.36
CA THR A 31 15.66 -4.38 -1.61
C THR A 31 15.17 -5.65 -2.30
N PHE A 32 13.90 -5.63 -2.70
CA PHE A 32 13.27 -6.67 -3.49
C PHE A 32 13.06 -6.16 -4.92
N LYS A 33 13.16 -7.08 -5.87
CA LYS A 33 13.05 -6.81 -7.31
C LYS A 33 12.34 -7.94 -8.00
N HIS A 34 11.53 -7.62 -9.00
CA HIS A 34 10.95 -8.60 -9.90
C HIS A 34 10.70 -7.97 -11.26
N GLU A 35 10.92 -8.78 -12.29
CA GLU A 35 10.65 -8.47 -13.68
C GLU A 35 9.55 -9.42 -14.14
N VAL A 36 8.52 -8.85 -14.76
CA VAL A 36 7.35 -9.57 -15.25
C VAL A 36 7.72 -10.26 -16.54
N GLU A 37 7.55 -11.58 -16.58
CA GLU A 37 7.78 -12.39 -17.77
C GLU A 37 6.93 -11.90 -18.95
N GLU A 38 7.51 -11.82 -20.16
CA GLU A 38 6.83 -11.34 -21.37
C GLU A 38 5.53 -12.11 -21.66
N SER A 39 5.55 -13.40 -21.39
CA SER A 39 4.39 -14.28 -21.60
C SER A 39 3.28 -14.12 -20.55
N PHE A 40 3.48 -13.34 -19.48
CA PHE A 40 2.56 -13.29 -18.32
C PHE A 40 1.12 -12.99 -18.74
N TYR A 41 0.92 -11.91 -19.50
CA TYR A 41 -0.40 -11.45 -19.94
C TYR A 41 -0.99 -12.27 -21.09
N SER A 42 -0.14 -12.94 -21.88
CA SER A 42 -0.60 -13.85 -22.95
C SER A 42 -1.04 -15.22 -22.42
N ASN A 43 -0.66 -15.57 -21.20
CA ASN A 43 -0.96 -16.85 -20.59
C ASN A 43 -2.31 -16.82 -19.85
N ASN A 44 -3.32 -17.48 -20.41
CA ASN A 44 -4.66 -17.59 -19.80
C ASN A 44 -4.67 -18.13 -18.36
N ARG A 45 -3.62 -18.84 -17.90
CA ARG A 45 -3.50 -19.29 -16.50
C ARG A 45 -3.19 -18.18 -15.51
N ASN A 46 -2.82 -16.99 -16.00
CA ASN A 46 -2.53 -15.80 -15.23
C ASN A 46 -3.66 -14.77 -15.24
N SER A 47 -4.78 -15.08 -15.91
CA SER A 47 -5.95 -14.20 -15.96
C SER A 47 -6.38 -13.79 -14.55
N GLY A 48 -6.38 -12.49 -14.27
CA GLY A 48 -6.77 -11.91 -12.98
C GLY A 48 -5.76 -12.08 -11.85
N LYS A 49 -4.52 -12.52 -12.13
CA LYS A 49 -3.43 -12.55 -11.14
C LYS A 49 -2.60 -11.28 -11.21
N ASP A 50 -2.06 -10.87 -10.06
CA ASP A 50 -1.09 -9.77 -10.02
C ASP A 50 0.28 -10.27 -10.48
N PRO A 51 0.89 -9.65 -11.51
CA PRO A 51 2.24 -10.01 -11.96
C PRO A 51 3.32 -9.76 -10.90
N TYR A 52 3.09 -8.89 -9.92
CA TYR A 52 4.03 -8.57 -8.85
C TYR A 52 3.84 -9.43 -7.59
N ASP A 53 2.79 -10.26 -7.49
CA ASP A 53 2.58 -11.19 -6.37
C ASP A 53 3.84 -11.95 -5.94
N PRO A 54 4.69 -12.48 -6.86
CA PRO A 54 5.88 -13.21 -6.49
C PRO A 54 6.85 -12.43 -5.58
N VAL A 55 7.03 -11.13 -5.84
CA VAL A 55 7.99 -10.32 -5.07
C VAL A 55 7.46 -9.95 -3.69
N PHE A 56 6.16 -9.71 -3.58
CA PHE A 56 5.51 -9.46 -2.29
C PHE A 56 5.47 -10.72 -1.43
N LYS A 57 5.26 -11.90 -2.06
CA LYS A 57 5.39 -13.19 -1.39
C LYS A 57 6.81 -13.42 -0.87
N GLU A 58 7.84 -13.15 -1.69
CA GLU A 58 9.24 -13.25 -1.24
C GLU A 58 9.50 -12.33 -0.04
N ALA A 59 9.02 -11.08 -0.09
CA ALA A 59 9.14 -10.14 1.01
C ALA A 59 8.48 -10.66 2.30
N ALA A 60 7.26 -11.18 2.22
CA ALA A 60 6.56 -11.79 3.34
C ALA A 60 7.35 -12.98 3.93
N ASP A 61 7.87 -13.86 3.08
CA ASP A 61 8.69 -15.00 3.50
C ASP A 61 9.97 -14.53 4.22
N LYS A 62 10.60 -13.44 3.77
CA LYS A 62 11.77 -12.86 4.46
C LYS A 62 11.45 -12.24 5.81
N ILE A 63 10.27 -11.65 5.97
CA ILE A 63 9.80 -11.18 7.28
C ILE A 63 9.63 -12.39 8.22
N ILE A 64 9.01 -13.47 7.75
CA ILE A 64 8.83 -14.70 8.52
C ILE A 64 10.18 -15.32 8.89
N ASP A 65 11.13 -15.40 7.96
CA ASP A 65 12.49 -15.88 8.23
C ASP A 65 13.20 -15.03 9.29
N ALA A 66 13.04 -13.71 9.24
CA ALA A 66 13.62 -12.79 10.22
C ALA A 66 13.04 -13.00 11.62
N LEU A 67 11.71 -13.22 11.70
CA LEU A 67 10.99 -13.55 12.93
C LEU A 67 11.42 -14.91 13.51
N LYS A 68 11.52 -15.95 12.68
CA LYS A 68 11.91 -17.31 13.11
C LYS A 68 13.32 -17.40 13.69
N LYS A 69 14.19 -16.44 13.38
CA LYS A 69 15.54 -16.35 13.95
C LYS A 69 15.56 -15.77 15.37
N ARG A 70 14.43 -15.29 15.89
CA ARG A 70 14.32 -14.74 17.25
C ARG A 70 14.03 -15.86 18.24
N SER A 71 14.65 -15.79 19.42
CA SER A 71 14.36 -16.75 20.48
C SER A 71 13.02 -16.43 21.17
N PRO A 72 12.35 -17.41 21.78
CA PRO A 72 11.14 -17.15 22.57
C PRO A 72 11.35 -16.10 23.67
N SER A 73 12.52 -16.10 24.32
CA SER A 73 12.87 -15.10 25.33
C SER A 73 13.02 -13.70 24.73
N GLU A 74 13.65 -13.56 23.56
CA GLU A 74 13.78 -12.27 22.87
C GLU A 74 12.39 -11.72 22.51
N LEU A 75 11.50 -12.58 22.01
CA LEU A 75 10.12 -12.20 21.68
C LEU A 75 9.30 -11.83 22.91
N ASP A 76 9.50 -12.52 24.03
CA ASP A 76 8.86 -12.19 25.30
C ASP A 76 9.32 -10.81 25.82
N ASP A 77 10.62 -10.56 25.82
CA ASP A 77 11.18 -9.28 26.25
C ASP A 77 10.67 -8.13 25.37
N LEU A 78 10.50 -8.35 24.06
CA LEU A 78 9.92 -7.35 23.16
C LEU A 78 8.45 -7.04 23.49
N LYS A 79 7.67 -8.02 23.96
CA LYS A 79 6.28 -7.76 24.42
C LYS A 79 6.29 -6.82 25.62
N TYR A 80 7.15 -7.08 26.62
CA TYR A 80 7.32 -6.21 27.78
C TYR A 80 7.80 -4.83 27.38
N ILE A 81 8.83 -4.71 26.53
CA ILE A 81 9.29 -3.41 26.04
C ILE A 81 8.14 -2.64 25.37
N ALA A 82 7.29 -3.33 24.61
CA ALA A 82 6.18 -2.69 23.95
C ALA A 82 5.11 -2.18 24.94
N ASP A 83 4.78 -2.96 25.99
CA ASP A 83 3.87 -2.53 27.06
C ASP A 83 4.45 -1.34 27.82
N LEU A 84 5.73 -1.43 28.21
CA LEU A 84 6.43 -0.38 28.96
C LEU A 84 6.55 0.92 28.17
N ARG A 85 6.84 0.84 26.86
CA ARG A 85 6.87 2.02 25.98
C ARG A 85 5.49 2.64 25.83
N PHE A 86 4.44 1.81 25.75
CA PHE A 86 3.07 2.28 25.71
C PHE A 86 2.70 3.02 27.00
N GLY A 87 2.96 2.44 28.18
CA GLY A 87 2.75 3.13 29.46
C GLY A 87 3.57 4.42 29.59
N ALA A 88 4.87 4.37 29.27
CA ALA A 88 5.74 5.54 29.32
C ALA A 88 5.30 6.67 28.37
N SER A 89 4.62 6.35 27.27
CA SER A 89 4.10 7.36 26.33
C SER A 89 2.94 8.20 26.91
N PHE A 90 2.37 7.81 28.04
CA PHE A 90 1.46 8.64 28.83
C PHE A 90 2.18 9.49 29.89
N ASN A 91 3.51 9.62 29.79
CA ASN A 91 4.40 10.32 30.73
C ASN A 91 4.52 9.66 32.11
N ASP A 92 4.24 8.36 32.21
CA ASP A 92 4.48 7.64 33.46
C ASP A 92 5.95 7.24 33.58
N VAL A 93 6.65 7.96 34.46
CA VAL A 93 8.07 7.77 34.74
C VAL A 93 8.39 6.40 35.35
N ALA A 94 7.42 5.74 35.99
CA ALA A 94 7.62 4.42 36.61
C ALA A 94 8.01 3.37 35.55
N PHE A 95 7.40 3.41 34.37
CA PHE A 95 7.75 2.47 33.29
C PHE A 95 9.11 2.74 32.65
N MET A 96 9.63 3.97 32.75
CA MET A 96 10.96 4.29 32.25
C MET A 96 12.06 3.59 33.07
N GLU A 97 11.85 3.34 34.36
CA GLU A 97 12.83 2.67 35.23
C GLU A 97 13.10 1.21 34.80
N HIS A 98 12.12 0.59 34.15
CA HIS A 98 12.20 -0.77 33.62
C HIS A 98 12.94 -0.87 32.28
N MET A 99 13.32 0.25 31.67
CA MET A 99 13.95 0.31 30.35
C MET A 99 15.23 1.15 30.35
N ASN A 100 16.27 0.65 29.69
CA ASN A 100 17.43 1.46 29.33
C ASN A 100 17.27 2.00 27.92
N THR A 101 16.99 3.30 27.83
CA THR A 101 16.79 4.04 26.57
C THR A 101 18.02 4.84 26.15
N LYS A 102 19.13 4.78 26.90
CA LYS A 102 20.35 5.58 26.62
C LYS A 102 21.19 5.04 25.46
N GLY A 103 20.99 3.77 25.09
CA GLY A 103 21.71 3.11 24.01
C GLY A 103 21.05 3.27 22.64
N LYS A 104 21.67 2.68 21.61
CA LYS A 104 21.10 2.63 20.25
C LYS A 104 19.75 1.89 20.20
N HIS A 105 19.58 0.88 21.03
CA HIS A 105 18.35 0.10 21.15
C HIS A 105 17.90 0.08 22.59
N ILE A 106 16.59 0.05 22.80
CA ILE A 106 15.97 -0.05 24.11
C ILE A 106 16.26 -1.44 24.68
N LYS A 107 16.74 -1.50 25.92
CA LYS A 107 16.95 -2.77 26.62
C LYS A 107 16.03 -2.85 27.82
N LEU A 108 15.44 -4.01 28.02
CA LEU A 108 14.71 -4.32 29.24
C LEU A 108 15.71 -4.43 30.40
N VAL A 109 15.46 -3.70 31.48
CA VAL A 109 16.28 -3.74 32.71
C VAL A 109 15.63 -4.66 33.74
N SER A 110 14.31 -4.59 33.86
CA SER A 110 13.51 -5.43 34.75
C SER A 110 12.09 -5.55 34.21
N LYS A 111 11.36 -6.59 34.65
CA LYS A 111 9.93 -6.77 34.36
C LYS A 111 9.13 -6.30 35.58
N PRO A 112 8.12 -5.43 35.41
CA PRO A 112 7.13 -5.21 36.46
C PRO A 112 6.45 -6.52 36.85
N SER A 113 5.91 -6.60 38.07
CA SER A 113 5.09 -7.75 38.45
C SER A 113 3.87 -7.85 37.53
N ASP A 114 3.50 -9.05 37.10
CA ASP A 114 2.25 -9.24 36.37
C ASP A 114 1.02 -8.90 37.22
N THR A 115 1.14 -8.83 38.55
CA THR A 115 0.06 -8.41 39.45
C THR A 115 0.13 -6.94 39.84
N ASP A 116 1.06 -6.18 39.26
CA ASP A 116 1.15 -4.74 39.50
C ASP A 116 -0.11 -4.05 38.91
N PRO A 117 -0.88 -3.29 39.72
CA PRO A 117 -2.09 -2.63 39.25
C PRO A 117 -1.86 -1.63 38.10
N LEU A 118 -0.75 -0.88 38.13
CA LEU A 118 -0.40 0.07 37.07
C LEU A 118 -0.06 -0.69 35.78
N PHE A 119 0.70 -1.77 35.89
CA PHE A 119 1.06 -2.57 34.71
C PHE A 119 -0.16 -3.28 34.09
N GLN A 120 -1.06 -3.84 34.90
CA GLN A 120 -2.29 -4.45 34.43
C GLN A 120 -3.19 -3.45 33.69
N ARG A 121 -3.30 -2.22 34.21
CA ARG A 121 -4.01 -1.13 33.55
C ARG A 121 -3.43 -0.81 32.18
N VAL A 122 -2.11 -0.61 32.10
CA VAL A 122 -1.43 -0.33 30.82
C VAL A 122 -1.72 -1.41 29.79
N LYS A 123 -1.65 -2.68 30.19
CA LYS A 123 -1.98 -3.81 29.30
C LYS A 123 -3.43 -3.76 28.84
N ALA A 124 -4.38 -3.47 29.74
CA ALA A 124 -5.80 -3.38 29.39
C ALA A 124 -6.08 -2.23 28.39
N ILE A 125 -5.48 -1.05 28.59
CA ILE A 125 -5.62 0.08 27.66
C ILE A 125 -4.95 -0.25 26.33
N ARG A 126 -3.80 -0.94 26.34
CA ARG A 126 -3.09 -1.34 25.11
C ARG A 126 -3.89 -2.32 24.25
N VAL A 127 -4.64 -3.25 24.85
CA VAL A 127 -5.55 -4.12 24.08
C VAL A 127 -6.55 -3.29 23.26
N ARG A 128 -7.01 -2.15 23.79
CA ARG A 128 -7.92 -1.26 23.06
C ARG A 128 -7.22 -0.51 21.92
N GLU A 129 -5.96 -0.09 22.12
CA GLU A 129 -5.14 0.42 21.02
C GLU A 129 -5.00 -0.61 19.90
N GLN A 130 -4.74 -1.88 20.25
CA GLN A 130 -4.62 -2.97 19.28
C GLN A 130 -5.92 -3.19 18.51
N LEU A 131 -7.08 -3.16 19.18
CA LEU A 131 -8.38 -3.28 18.51
C LEU A 131 -8.64 -2.14 17.51
N PHE A 132 -8.21 -0.92 17.83
CA PHE A 132 -8.28 0.19 16.88
C PHE A 132 -7.41 -0.08 15.64
N ALA A 133 -6.17 -0.55 15.82
CA ALA A 133 -5.31 -0.94 14.71
C ALA A 133 -5.87 -2.12 13.89
N ASP A 134 -6.48 -3.11 14.54
CA ASP A 134 -7.12 -4.25 13.87
C ASP A 134 -8.32 -3.80 13.02
N ASN A 135 -9.09 -2.82 13.49
CA ASN A 135 -10.18 -2.23 12.70
C ASN A 135 -9.64 -1.50 11.45
N LEU A 136 -8.51 -0.79 11.55
CA LEU A 136 -7.87 -0.17 10.39
C LEU A 136 -7.43 -1.19 9.33
N GLN A 137 -7.04 -2.40 9.75
CA GLN A 137 -6.64 -3.47 8.81
C GLN A 137 -7.79 -3.86 7.88
N GLN A 138 -9.04 -3.84 8.36
CA GLN A 138 -10.22 -4.11 7.54
C GLN A 138 -10.44 -3.01 6.51
N ASN A 139 -10.28 -1.74 6.91
CA ASN A 139 -10.36 -0.60 5.98
C ASN A 139 -9.29 -0.68 4.89
N TYR A 140 -8.07 -1.07 5.24
CA TYR A 140 -6.99 -1.27 4.28
C TYR A 140 -7.29 -2.42 3.31
N ALA A 141 -7.83 -3.54 3.79
CA ALA A 141 -8.21 -4.66 2.93
C ALA A 141 -9.28 -4.24 1.90
N SER A 142 -10.31 -3.52 2.34
CA SER A 142 -11.36 -2.97 1.46
C SER A 142 -10.79 -1.96 0.45
N PHE A 143 -9.90 -1.06 0.89
CA PHE A 143 -9.20 -0.13 0.00
C PHE A 143 -8.40 -0.88 -1.08
N SER A 144 -7.63 -1.90 -0.69
CA SER A 144 -6.84 -2.72 -1.62
C SER A 144 -7.72 -3.41 -2.66
N GLN A 145 -8.87 -3.97 -2.24
CA GLN A 145 -9.82 -4.61 -3.15
C GLN A 145 -10.43 -3.62 -4.15
N ASN A 146 -10.78 -2.41 -3.70
CA ASN A 146 -11.32 -1.38 -4.57
C ASN A 146 -10.30 -0.87 -5.61
N MET A 147 -9.02 -0.88 -5.26
CA MET A 147 -7.94 -0.45 -6.15
C MET A 147 -7.51 -1.54 -7.15
N GLU A 148 -7.71 -2.81 -6.81
CA GLU A 148 -7.19 -3.99 -7.53
C GLU A 148 -7.46 -3.93 -9.04
N VAL A 149 -8.71 -3.69 -9.45
CA VAL A 149 -9.09 -3.68 -10.87
C VAL A 149 -8.32 -2.62 -11.65
N SER A 150 -8.24 -1.40 -11.13
CA SER A 150 -7.51 -0.30 -11.78
C SER A 150 -6.02 -0.54 -11.74
N TYR A 151 -5.49 -1.14 -10.67
CA TYR A 151 -4.08 -1.45 -10.52
C TYR A 151 -3.60 -2.51 -11.52
N LEU A 152 -4.32 -3.63 -11.64
CA LEU A 152 -4.01 -4.68 -12.61
C LEU A 152 -4.08 -4.16 -14.06
N ALA A 153 -5.08 -3.33 -14.36
CA ALA A 153 -5.22 -2.72 -15.69
C ALA A 153 -4.08 -1.73 -15.99
N TRP A 154 -3.65 -0.94 -15.00
CA TRP A 154 -2.50 -0.06 -15.10
C TRP A 154 -1.19 -0.84 -15.35
N GLN A 155 -0.97 -1.93 -14.60
CA GLN A 155 0.23 -2.77 -14.77
C GLN A 155 0.31 -3.32 -16.20
N GLU A 156 -0.78 -3.91 -16.71
CA GLU A 156 -0.83 -4.49 -18.06
C GLU A 156 -0.63 -3.43 -19.15
N ALA A 157 -1.32 -2.29 -19.03
CA ALA A 157 -1.20 -1.22 -20.01
C ALA A 157 0.21 -0.62 -20.01
N SER A 158 0.85 -0.51 -18.85
CA SER A 158 2.22 0.00 -18.72
C SER A 158 3.26 -1.00 -19.26
N PHE A 159 3.07 -2.30 -18.97
CA PHE A 159 3.88 -3.39 -19.53
C PHE A 159 3.90 -3.35 -21.06
N ASN A 160 2.71 -3.35 -21.68
CA ASN A 160 2.56 -3.35 -23.13
C ASN A 160 3.21 -2.11 -23.77
N GLU A 161 3.09 -0.95 -23.12
CA GLU A 161 3.69 0.29 -23.60
C GLU A 161 5.22 0.23 -23.61
N LYS A 162 5.81 -0.35 -22.57
CA LYS A 162 7.26 -0.52 -22.43
C LYS A 162 7.83 -1.50 -23.46
N GLN A 163 7.14 -2.62 -23.71
CA GLN A 163 7.52 -3.57 -24.78
C GLN A 163 7.51 -2.92 -26.16
N LEU A 164 6.44 -2.20 -26.52
CA LEU A 164 6.34 -1.50 -27.81
C LEU A 164 7.45 -0.46 -28.00
N ARG A 165 7.84 0.27 -26.94
CA ARG A 165 8.98 1.20 -26.98
C ARG A 165 10.30 0.48 -27.22
N PHE A 166 10.48 -0.68 -26.59
CA PHE A 166 11.67 -1.49 -26.75
C PHE A 166 11.81 -2.02 -28.18
N GLU A 167 10.73 -2.58 -28.74
CA GLU A 167 10.65 -3.05 -30.13
C GLU A 167 10.96 -1.91 -31.13
N ALA A 168 10.28 -0.76 -30.99
CA ALA A 168 10.48 0.40 -31.87
C ALA A 168 11.92 0.94 -31.82
N LYS A 169 12.58 0.88 -30.65
CA LYS A 169 13.98 1.27 -30.47
C LYS A 169 14.94 0.26 -31.12
N LYS A 170 14.63 -1.03 -31.06
CA LYS A 170 15.44 -2.11 -31.65
C LYS A 170 15.35 -2.12 -33.17
N GLU A 171 14.20 -1.78 -33.74
CA GLU A 171 13.97 -1.78 -35.20
C GLU A 171 14.45 -0.53 -35.93
N SER A 172 15.07 0.45 -35.24
CA SER A 172 15.61 1.65 -35.90
C SER A 172 14.52 2.42 -36.69
N ILE A 173 13.34 2.63 -36.09
CA ILE A 173 12.38 3.62 -36.59
C ILE A 173 12.88 5.03 -36.21
N TYR A 174 13.97 5.45 -36.86
CA TYR A 174 14.46 6.82 -36.82
C TYR A 174 13.51 7.71 -37.61
N LYS A 175 12.51 8.29 -36.93
CA LYS A 175 11.96 9.64 -37.16
C LYS A 175 10.74 9.82 -36.27
N THR A 176 10.95 10.27 -35.03
CA THR A 176 10.15 11.30 -34.34
C THR A 176 10.86 11.57 -33.00
N VAL A 177 11.93 12.36 -33.05
CA VAL A 177 12.43 13.04 -31.85
C VAL A 177 11.49 14.22 -31.62
N GLY A 178 10.51 14.01 -30.74
CA GLY A 178 9.52 15.04 -30.38
C GLY A 178 8.17 14.46 -29.97
N GLY A 179 8.12 13.69 -28.88
CA GLY A 179 6.87 13.22 -28.28
C GLY A 179 6.54 11.78 -28.62
N VAL A 180 6.71 10.89 -27.64
CA VAL A 180 6.14 9.53 -27.66
C VAL A 180 4.61 9.66 -27.62
N LEU A 181 3.98 9.74 -28.79
CA LEU A 181 2.52 9.83 -28.96
C LEU A 181 2.12 9.21 -30.30
N LEU A 182 2.14 7.88 -30.39
CA LEU A 182 1.52 7.13 -31.50
C LEU A 182 0.59 6.02 -31.00
N ILE A 183 -0.33 6.38 -30.10
CA ILE A 183 -1.61 5.67 -29.96
C ILE A 183 -2.72 6.72 -29.80
N ALA A 184 -2.92 7.51 -30.85
CA ALA A 184 -4.12 8.34 -31.06
C ALA A 184 -4.12 8.90 -32.49
N LEU A 185 -4.42 8.07 -33.49
CA LEU A 185 -4.96 8.54 -34.78
C LEU A 185 -6.28 7.83 -35.10
N ALA A 186 -7.16 7.77 -34.10
CA ALA A 186 -8.57 7.52 -34.31
C ALA A 186 -9.34 8.53 -33.45
N ILE A 187 -9.65 9.67 -34.09
CA ILE A 187 -10.71 10.66 -33.82
C ILE A 187 -10.16 11.98 -34.39
N ALA A 188 -10.28 12.13 -35.71
CA ALA A 188 -10.22 13.42 -36.38
C ALA A 188 -10.87 13.32 -37.77
N ALA A 189 -12.10 12.78 -37.83
CA ALA A 189 -13.01 12.98 -38.97
C ALA A 189 -14.41 12.48 -38.58
N GLY A 190 -15.02 13.13 -37.59
CA GLY A 190 -16.37 12.81 -37.12
C GLY A 190 -17.11 14.05 -36.67
N ALA A 191 -16.93 15.16 -37.38
CA ALA A 191 -17.65 16.40 -37.12
C ALA A 191 -17.85 17.16 -38.44
N SER A 192 -18.66 16.59 -39.34
CA SER A 192 -19.46 17.34 -40.30
C SER A 192 -20.19 16.37 -41.24
N GLY A 193 -21.52 16.46 -41.29
CA GLY A 193 -22.26 16.06 -42.48
C GLY A 193 -23.29 14.95 -42.28
N ASP A 194 -24.49 15.38 -41.90
CA ASP A 194 -25.75 14.66 -41.99
C ASP A 194 -26.08 14.28 -43.46
N SER A 195 -26.52 13.04 -43.72
CA SER A 195 -27.59 12.61 -44.66
C SER A 195 -27.47 11.14 -45.15
N ASN A 196 -28.31 10.29 -44.56
CA ASN A 196 -29.18 9.29 -45.19
C ASN A 196 -28.84 8.76 -46.61
N ASP A 197 -28.16 7.61 -46.74
CA ASP A 197 -28.61 6.41 -47.50
C ASP A 197 -27.64 5.21 -47.36
N SER A 198 -28.20 4.05 -47.67
CA SER A 198 -27.79 2.66 -47.48
C SER A 198 -26.62 2.14 -48.33
N ASN A 199 -25.97 1.08 -47.83
CA ASN A 199 -24.86 0.27 -48.39
C ASN A 199 -23.42 0.78 -48.19
N ILE A 200 -22.83 0.43 -47.04
CA ILE A 200 -21.36 0.35 -46.89
C ILE A 200 -20.94 -1.06 -47.32
N ALA A 201 -20.95 -1.28 -48.62
CA ALA A 201 -20.16 -2.33 -49.24
C ALA A 201 -18.71 -1.82 -49.26
N LEU A 202 -17.86 -2.62 -48.63
CA LEU A 202 -16.42 -2.52 -48.62
C LEU A 202 -15.88 -2.58 -50.06
N ASP A 203 -15.70 -1.45 -50.72
CA ASP A 203 -15.11 -1.39 -52.07
C ASP A 203 -13.73 -0.71 -52.05
N THR A 204 -12.76 -1.58 -51.87
CA THR A 204 -11.46 -1.67 -52.54
C THR A 204 -11.07 -0.58 -53.55
N ALA A 205 -9.82 -0.11 -53.40
CA ALA A 205 -8.88 0.37 -54.44
C ALA A 205 -8.85 1.87 -54.83
N ALA A 206 -7.96 2.60 -54.15
CA ALA A 206 -6.95 3.51 -54.74
C ALA A 206 -5.90 3.83 -53.64
N ILE A 207 -4.80 3.09 -53.42
CA ILE A 207 -3.56 2.94 -54.21
C ILE A 207 -3.11 4.33 -54.75
N MET A 208 -2.03 4.97 -54.29
CA MET A 208 -0.58 4.67 -54.50
C MET A 208 0.23 5.67 -53.65
N GLY A 209 1.41 5.44 -53.05
CA GLY A 209 2.31 4.31 -52.93
C GLY A 209 3.58 4.81 -52.21
N THR A 210 4.09 4.04 -51.24
CA THR A 210 5.50 3.76 -50.90
C THR A 210 5.58 3.13 -49.51
N VAL A 211 6.01 1.88 -49.47
CA VAL A 211 6.54 1.10 -48.32
C VAL A 211 5.54 0.62 -47.25
N GLY A 212 5.24 -0.68 -47.31
CA GLY A 212 5.23 -1.54 -46.12
C GLY A 212 3.90 -1.75 -45.39
N GLY A 213 3.22 -2.85 -45.74
CA GLY A 213 2.33 -3.66 -44.89
C GLY A 213 1.58 -3.01 -43.71
N ALA A 214 0.29 -2.71 -43.91
CA ALA A 214 -0.66 -2.58 -42.80
C ALA A 214 -1.37 -3.93 -42.62
N LEU A 215 -0.77 -4.80 -41.83
CA LEU A 215 -1.41 -5.99 -41.28
C LEU A 215 -1.58 -5.78 -39.77
N LEU A 216 -2.83 -5.91 -39.32
CA LEU A 216 -3.26 -6.17 -37.93
C LEU A 216 -3.06 -4.93 -37.00
N ILE A 217 -3.87 -4.62 -35.99
CA ILE A 217 -4.63 -5.46 -35.06
C ILE A 217 -5.86 -4.68 -34.56
N ALA A 218 -7.04 -5.27 -34.71
CA ALA A 218 -8.23 -4.98 -33.91
C ALA A 218 -8.39 -6.15 -32.93
N ASP A 219 -8.75 -5.84 -31.68
CA ASP A 219 -8.83 -6.71 -30.50
C ASP A 219 -7.48 -6.95 -29.78
N GLY A 220 -7.16 -6.11 -28.78
CA GLY A 220 -6.22 -6.50 -27.72
C GLY A 220 -5.19 -5.47 -27.22
N TYR A 221 -5.18 -4.22 -27.65
CA TYR A 221 -4.10 -3.28 -27.26
C TYR A 221 -4.56 -2.16 -26.34
N LYS A 222 -4.18 -2.27 -25.06
CA LYS A 222 -4.37 -1.25 -24.03
C LYS A 222 -3.39 -0.10 -24.25
N SER A 223 -3.91 1.10 -24.46
CA SER A 223 -3.12 2.26 -24.91
C SER A 223 -2.41 3.00 -23.77
N ARG A 224 -1.39 3.84 -24.06
CA ARG A 224 -0.80 4.78 -23.08
C ARG A 224 -1.85 5.67 -22.40
N LYS A 225 -2.94 5.99 -23.11
CA LYS A 225 -4.07 6.76 -22.58
C LYS A 225 -4.87 5.96 -21.54
N GLU A 226 -4.97 4.64 -21.70
CA GLU A 226 -5.60 3.74 -20.75
C GLU A 226 -4.73 3.54 -19.50
N ALA A 227 -3.42 3.33 -19.67
CA ALA A 227 -2.48 3.31 -18.54
C ALA A 227 -2.58 4.60 -17.70
N LYS A 228 -2.59 5.77 -18.37
CA LYS A 228 -2.76 7.05 -17.68
C LYS A 228 -4.13 7.18 -17.00
N LEU A 229 -5.20 6.75 -17.65
CA LEU A 229 -6.55 6.79 -17.07
C LEU A 229 -6.64 5.95 -15.79
N HIS A 230 -6.07 4.74 -15.80
CA HIS A 230 -6.02 3.91 -14.60
C HIS A 230 -5.07 4.48 -13.54
N GLN A 231 -3.95 5.09 -13.95
CA GLN A 231 -3.07 5.81 -13.02
C GLN A 231 -3.80 6.97 -12.34
N ASP A 232 -4.57 7.77 -13.09
CA ASP A 232 -5.36 8.87 -12.55
C ASP A 232 -6.44 8.34 -11.59
N ALA A 233 -7.11 7.22 -11.94
CA ALA A 233 -8.05 6.55 -11.05
C ALA A 233 -7.39 6.00 -9.76
N ILE A 234 -6.18 5.43 -9.86
CA ILE A 234 -5.40 4.98 -8.69
C ILE A 234 -5.00 6.18 -7.82
N ASN A 235 -4.58 7.29 -8.43
CA ASN A 235 -4.24 8.51 -7.69
C ASN A 235 -5.48 9.09 -7.00
N GLU A 236 -6.64 9.11 -7.64
CA GLU A 236 -7.90 9.57 -7.05
C GLU A 236 -8.34 8.66 -5.89
N LEU A 237 -8.23 7.34 -6.04
CA LEU A 237 -8.44 6.39 -4.94
C LEU A 237 -7.40 6.58 -3.83
N GLY A 238 -6.15 6.84 -4.19
CA GLY A 238 -5.07 7.13 -3.24
C GLY A 238 -5.30 8.44 -2.48
N GLU A 239 -5.86 9.47 -3.11
CA GLU A 239 -6.29 10.70 -2.44
C GLU A 239 -7.51 10.42 -1.56
N SER A 240 -8.41 9.52 -1.96
CA SER A 240 -9.59 9.15 -1.19
C SER A 240 -9.27 8.40 0.11
N ILE A 241 -8.13 7.70 0.20
CA ILE A 241 -7.67 7.11 1.48
C ILE A 241 -7.33 8.19 2.53
N ASN A 242 -6.99 9.39 2.06
CA ASN A 242 -6.61 10.53 2.89
C ASN A 242 -7.80 11.48 3.12
N LEU A 243 -8.94 11.22 2.48
CA LEU A 243 -10.22 11.86 2.79
C LEU A 243 -10.73 11.35 4.15
N GLU A 244 -11.59 12.15 4.77
CA GLU A 244 -12.20 11.84 6.05
C GLU A 244 -12.88 10.45 6.01
N LEU A 245 -12.46 9.57 6.91
CA LEU A 245 -13.11 8.27 7.08
C LEU A 245 -14.44 8.45 7.79
N GLU A 246 -15.31 7.44 7.70
CA GLU A 246 -16.51 7.40 8.52
C GLU A 246 -16.17 7.60 10.01
N PRO A 247 -16.87 8.50 10.71
CA PRO A 247 -16.65 8.72 12.13
C PRO A 247 -16.77 7.42 12.93
N GLN A 248 -15.83 7.18 13.84
CA GLN A 248 -15.88 6.02 14.73
C GLN A 248 -16.31 6.45 16.12
N VAL A 249 -17.43 5.89 16.59
CA VAL A 249 -17.91 6.13 17.95
C VAL A 249 -17.45 5.00 18.85
N ILE A 250 -16.67 5.32 19.87
CA ILE A 250 -16.17 4.36 20.85
C ILE A 250 -16.67 4.76 22.24
N THR A 251 -17.29 3.82 22.93
CA THR A 251 -17.80 4.00 24.31
C THR A 251 -16.98 3.16 25.28
N TYR A 252 -16.58 3.76 26.40
CA TYR A 252 -15.90 3.11 27.51
C TYR A 252 -16.45 3.63 28.84
N GLU A 253 -16.99 2.71 29.65
CA GLU A 253 -17.72 3.05 30.88
C GLU A 253 -18.77 4.15 30.60
N ASP A 254 -18.60 5.34 31.17
CA ASP A 254 -19.48 6.50 30.98
C ASP A 254 -18.94 7.54 29.97
N GLU A 255 -17.78 7.29 29.34
CA GLU A 255 -17.19 8.18 28.34
C GLU A 255 -17.42 7.66 26.92
N THR A 256 -17.86 8.55 26.01
CA THR A 256 -17.97 8.24 24.57
C THR A 256 -17.15 9.26 23.80
N VAL A 257 -16.33 8.77 22.88
CA VAL A 257 -15.54 9.59 21.96
C VAL A 257 -15.94 9.29 20.52
N GLU A 258 -16.19 10.34 19.76
CA GLU A 258 -16.34 10.29 18.31
C GLU A 258 -15.01 10.69 17.68
N LEU A 259 -14.42 9.77 16.91
CA LEU A 259 -13.17 9.97 16.19
C LEU A 259 -13.50 10.42 14.76
N THR A 260 -13.01 11.59 14.37
CA THR A 260 -13.30 12.20 13.06
C THR A 260 -12.03 12.54 12.27
N GLY A 261 -12.16 12.90 11.00
CA GLY A 261 -11.03 13.17 10.12
C GLY A 261 -10.36 11.91 9.53
N ASN A 262 -9.14 12.07 9.03
CA ASN A 262 -8.35 10.99 8.45
C ASN A 262 -7.77 10.02 9.51
N ILE A 263 -7.20 8.91 9.08
CA ILE A 263 -6.66 7.85 9.96
C ILE A 263 -5.66 8.41 10.98
N GLN A 264 -4.76 9.31 10.56
CA GLN A 264 -3.76 9.89 11.45
C GLN A 264 -4.42 10.76 12.53
N GLN A 265 -5.40 11.58 12.15
CA GLN A 265 -6.17 12.42 13.07
C GLN A 265 -6.99 11.56 14.05
N GLN A 266 -7.67 10.53 13.56
CA GLN A 266 -8.43 9.60 14.40
C GLN A 266 -7.52 8.85 15.38
N PHE A 267 -6.33 8.42 14.94
CA PHE A 267 -5.35 7.78 15.82
C PHE A 267 -4.86 8.73 16.93
N VAL A 268 -4.60 10.00 16.61
CA VAL A 268 -4.23 11.01 17.62
C VAL A 268 -5.36 11.20 18.64
N GLN A 269 -6.60 11.40 18.18
CA GLN A 269 -7.77 11.53 19.05
C GLN A 269 -7.96 10.29 19.94
N TRP A 270 -7.77 9.10 19.37
CA TRP A 270 -7.84 7.85 20.10
C TRP A 270 -6.76 7.75 21.17
N ARG A 271 -5.51 8.11 20.85
CA ARG A 271 -4.39 8.14 21.80
C ARG A 271 -4.62 9.14 22.94
N GLU A 272 -5.25 10.28 22.66
CA GLU A 272 -5.64 11.26 23.68
C GLU A 272 -6.76 10.71 24.60
N PHE A 273 -7.76 10.03 24.04
CA PHE A 273 -8.79 9.37 24.83
C PHE A 273 -8.24 8.27 25.74
N LEU A 274 -7.37 7.38 25.21
CA LEU A 274 -6.71 6.35 26.01
C LEU A 274 -5.85 6.94 27.14
N LYS A 275 -5.22 8.10 26.90
CA LYS A 275 -4.48 8.82 27.93
C LYS A 275 -5.41 9.33 29.04
N ARG A 276 -6.58 9.89 28.70
CA ARG A 276 -7.56 10.35 29.72
C ARG A 276 -8.05 9.20 30.60
N ILE A 277 -8.39 8.07 29.99
CA ILE A 277 -8.75 6.85 30.73
C ILE A 277 -7.62 6.46 31.69
N TYR A 278 -6.38 6.45 31.20
CA TYR A 278 -5.22 6.13 32.04
C TYR A 278 -5.09 7.05 33.25
N GLU A 279 -5.25 8.36 33.06
CA GLU A 279 -5.12 9.38 34.12
C GLU A 279 -6.27 9.33 35.15
N GLN A 280 -7.51 9.12 34.69
CA GLN A 280 -8.68 8.97 35.56
C GLN A 280 -8.54 7.77 36.49
N GLU A 281 -8.16 6.62 35.93
CA GLU A 281 -7.98 5.42 36.74
C GLU A 281 -6.73 5.52 37.65
N SER A 282 -5.75 6.38 37.32
CA SER A 282 -4.52 6.61 38.12
C SER A 282 -4.71 7.54 39.30
N THR A 283 -5.79 8.32 39.30
CA THR A 283 -6.15 9.14 40.46
C THR A 283 -6.84 8.22 41.47
N PRO A 284 -6.37 8.13 42.74
CA PRO A 284 -7.05 7.32 43.74
C PRO A 284 -8.50 7.77 43.83
N SER A 285 -9.44 6.81 43.78
CA SER A 285 -10.83 7.04 44.13
C SER A 285 -10.88 7.56 45.57
N MET A 286 -10.88 8.88 45.75
CA MET A 286 -11.36 9.48 46.99
C MET A 286 -12.88 9.33 46.96
N GLU A 287 -13.36 8.12 47.27
CA GLU A 287 -14.73 7.97 47.75
C GLU A 287 -14.80 8.69 49.12
N LEU A 288 -15.59 9.77 49.16
CA LEU A 288 -16.06 10.42 50.38
C LEU A 288 -17.33 9.74 50.87
#